data_AF-A0A920DGA3-F1
#
_entry.id   AF-A0A920DGA3-F1
#
_cell.length_a   1.000
_cell.length_b   1.000
_cell.length_c   1.000
_cell.angle_alpha   90.00
_cell.angle_beta   90.00
_cell.angle_gamma   90.00
#
_symmetry.space_group_name_H-M   'P 1'
#
loop_
_entity.id
_entity.type
_entity.pdbx_description
1 polymer ?
#
loop_
_entity_poly.entity_id
_entity_poly.type
_entity_poly.pdbx_seq_one_letter_code
_entity_poly.pdbx_strand_id
1 'polypeptide(L)'
;MGAGNYSSIPFLDTIYQLFTKRSVVLLKLNPVNEYLKPVFDKVFQNFISRGFLIITTGNTDESKYMVNHPGVGHIHLTGSDETYEDIVYGRKLSDSEKN
;
A
#
# COMPACT_ATOMS: atom_id res chain seq x y z
N MET A 1 -0.85 0.62 0.72
CA MET A 1 -2.03 0.47 -0.16
C MET A 1 -2.44 1.85 -0.65
N GLY A 2 -2.06 2.23 -1.87
CA GLY A 2 -2.28 3.59 -2.37
C GLY A 2 -3.67 3.79 -3.01
N ALA A 3 -4.26 4.97 -2.83
CA ALA A 3 -5.47 5.36 -3.54
C ALA A 3 -5.19 5.66 -5.02
N GLY A 4 -6.22 5.56 -5.86
CA GLY A 4 -6.13 5.81 -7.31
C GLY A 4 -6.33 7.27 -7.72
N ASN A 5 -6.79 8.14 -6.81
CA ASN A 5 -7.24 9.50 -7.12
C ASN A 5 -6.10 10.50 -7.37
N TYR A 6 -4.96 10.35 -6.70
CA TYR A 6 -3.78 11.18 -6.92
C TYR A 6 -2.55 10.31 -7.12
N SER A 7 -1.93 10.42 -8.30
CA SER A 7 -0.76 9.64 -8.72
C SER A 7 0.49 9.89 -7.86
N SER A 8 0.56 11.03 -7.17
CA SER A 8 1.68 11.40 -6.29
C SER A 8 1.59 10.76 -4.90
N ILE A 9 0.41 10.35 -4.43
CA ILE A 9 0.23 9.79 -3.08
C ILE A 9 1.11 8.55 -2.86
N PRO A 10 1.09 7.52 -3.72
CA PRO A 10 1.92 6.32 -3.52
C PRO A 10 3.42 6.65 -3.41
N PHE A 11 3.88 7.66 -4.14
CA PHE A 11 5.27 8.11 -4.14
C PHE A 11 5.64 8.79 -2.81
N LEU A 12 4.82 9.76 -2.37
CA LEU A 12 5.04 10.50 -1.14
C LEU A 12 4.96 9.59 0.09
N ASP A 13 3.98 8.70 0.14
CA ASP A 13 3.82 7.72 1.21
C ASP A 13 5.05 6.81 1.30
N THR A 14 5.54 6.33 0.16
CA THR A 14 6.73 5.46 0.11
C THR A 14 7.98 6.18 0.62
N ILE A 15 8.21 7.43 0.21
CA ILE A 15 9.34 8.23 0.71
C ILE A 15 9.21 8.46 2.22
N TYR A 16 8.02 8.82 2.69
CA TYR A 16 7.80 9.05 4.11
C TYR A 16 8.09 7.78 4.93
N GLN A 17 7.67 6.61 4.45
CA GLN A 17 7.95 5.34 5.13
C GLN A 17 9.44 4.98 5.13
N LEU A 18 10.12 5.13 3.99
CA LEU A 18 11.56 4.82 3.87
C LEU A 18 12.42 5.73 4.74
N PHE A 19 12.17 7.04 4.74
CA PHE A 19 13.06 8.01 5.37
C PHE A 19 12.65 8.40 6.79
N THR A 20 11.36 8.71 7.00
CA THR A 20 10.88 9.16 8.32
C THR A 20 10.67 7.99 9.26
N LYS A 21 10.03 6.92 8.77
CA LYS A 21 9.72 5.74 9.58
C LYS A 21 10.83 4.68 9.56
N ARG A 22 11.80 4.78 8.64
CA ARG A 22 12.91 3.83 8.46
C ARG A 22 12.41 2.40 8.24
N SER A 23 11.29 2.28 7.52
CA SER A 23 10.63 1.01 7.22
C SER A 23 11.06 0.47 5.86
N VAL A 24 11.16 -0.85 5.72
CA VAL A 24 11.09 -1.49 4.39
C VAL A 24 9.65 -1.46 3.87
N VAL A 25 9.47 -1.33 2.57
CA VAL A 25 8.15 -1.04 1.99
C VAL A 25 7.76 -2.09 0.93
N LEU A 26 6.54 -2.60 1.04
CA LEU A 26 5.84 -3.31 -0.01
C LEU A 26 4.77 -2.38 -0.57
N LEU A 27 5.06 -1.73 -1.70
CA LEU A 27 4.14 -0.80 -2.34
C LEU A 27 3.23 -1.54 -3.33
N LYS A 28 1.97 -1.73 -2.94
CA LYS A 28 0.90 -2.18 -3.83
C LYS A 28 0.23 -0.98 -4.51
N LEU A 29 0.37 -0.88 -5.82
CA LEU A 29 -0.27 0.16 -6.64
C LEU A 29 -1.76 -0.10 -6.86
N ASN A 30 -2.55 0.98 -6.87
CA ASN A 30 -3.93 0.92 -7.32
C ASN A 30 -3.97 0.56 -8.82
N PRO A 31 -4.94 -0.24 -9.30
CA PRO A 31 -5.11 -0.57 -10.73
C PRO A 31 -5.05 0.65 -11.66
N VAL A 32 -5.66 1.77 -11.25
CA VAL A 32 -5.67 3.02 -12.01
C VAL A 32 -4.25 3.59 -12.19
N ASN A 33 -3.36 3.35 -11.24
CA ASN A 33 -1.98 3.86 -11.22
C ASN A 33 -0.94 2.83 -11.66
N GLU A 34 -1.32 1.65 -12.17
CA GLU A 34 -0.37 0.61 -12.57
C GLU A 34 0.58 1.06 -13.68
N TYR A 35 0.12 1.95 -14.56
CA TYR A 35 0.94 2.56 -15.60
C TYR A 35 2.16 3.32 -15.06
N LEU A 36 2.17 3.70 -13.77
CA LEU A 36 3.30 4.37 -13.12
C LEU A 36 4.39 3.40 -12.67
N LYS A 37 4.12 2.09 -12.63
CA LYS A 37 5.08 1.09 -12.15
C LYS A 37 6.44 1.22 -12.86
N PRO A 38 6.54 1.31 -14.20
CA PRO A 38 7.83 1.42 -14.88
C PRO A 38 8.59 2.71 -14.52
N VAL A 39 7.87 3.78 -14.18
CA VAL A 39 8.47 5.04 -13.73
C VAL A 39 9.00 4.88 -12.30
N PHE A 40 8.19 4.31 -11.40
CA PHE A 40 8.61 4.10 -10.01
C PHE A 40 9.73 3.08 -9.88
N ASP A 41 9.74 2.02 -10.68
CA ASP A 41 10.84 1.04 -10.72
C ASP A 41 12.17 1.73 -11.06
N LYS A 42 12.15 2.70 -11.99
CA LYS A 42 13.34 3.49 -12.34
C LYS A 42 13.75 4.45 -11.22
N VAL A 43 12.79 5.20 -10.67
CA VAL A 43 13.08 6.20 -9.64
C VAL A 43 13.60 5.55 -8.35
N PHE A 44 13.04 4.40 -7.97
CA PHE A 44 13.41 3.68 -6.75
C PHE A 44 14.37 2.52 -6.97
N GLN A 45 15.00 2.40 -8.14
CA GLN A 45 15.86 1.27 -8.50
C GLN A 45 16.87 0.91 -7.41
N ASN A 46 17.54 1.91 -6.82
CA ASN A 46 18.55 1.70 -5.78
C ASN A 46 17.97 1.16 -4.46
N PHE A 47 16.71 1.46 -4.15
CA PHE A 47 16.03 0.90 -2.97
C PHE A 47 15.57 -0.52 -3.24
N ILE A 48 15.06 -0.76 -4.45
CA ILE A 48 14.61 -2.10 -4.88
C ILE A 48 15.79 -3.07 -4.92
N SER A 49 16.90 -2.70 -5.55
CA SER A 49 18.09 -3.57 -5.68
C SER A 49 18.72 -3.93 -4.34
N ARG A 50 18.54 -3.08 -3.32
CA ARG A 50 19.03 -3.31 -1.96
C ARG A 50 17.99 -3.94 -1.04
N GLY A 51 16.80 -4.27 -1.54
CA GLY A 51 15.75 -4.96 -0.79
C GLY A 51 14.93 -4.07 0.16
N PHE A 52 15.00 -2.74 0.04
CA PHE A 52 14.23 -1.83 0.90
C PHE A 52 12.82 -1.55 0.38
N LEU A 53 12.59 -1.75 -0.93
CA LEU A 53 11.30 -1.50 -1.57
C LEU A 53 10.96 -2.63 -2.54
N ILE A 54 9.73 -3.10 -2.50
CA ILE A 54 9.12 -3.92 -3.56
C ILE A 54 7.91 -3.15 -4.09
N ILE A 55 7.81 -3.01 -5.41
CA ILE A 55 6.65 -2.40 -6.07
C ILE A 55 5.90 -3.48 -6.82
N THR A 56 4.63 -3.63 -6.50
CA THR A 56 3.76 -4.65 -7.07
C THR A 56 2.43 -4.06 -7.50
N THR A 57 1.86 -4.70 -8.49
CA THR A 57 0.45 -4.57 -8.87
C THR A 57 -0.28 -5.78 -8.31
N GLY A 58 -1.61 -5.83 -8.45
CA GLY A 58 -2.33 -7.01 -8.01
C GLY A 58 -3.81 -6.82 -7.73
N ASN A 59 -4.49 -7.96 -7.61
CA ASN A 59 -5.92 -8.04 -7.36
C ASN A 59 -6.24 -8.06 -5.85
N THR A 60 -7.53 -8.23 -5.54
CA THR A 60 -8.03 -8.23 -4.16
C THR A 60 -7.50 -9.40 -3.33
N ASP A 61 -7.39 -10.60 -3.91
CA ASP A 61 -6.95 -11.80 -3.17
C ASP A 61 -5.47 -11.69 -2.78
N GLU A 62 -4.64 -11.20 -3.69
CA GLU A 62 -3.23 -10.90 -3.41
C GLU A 62 -3.11 -9.83 -2.31
N SER A 63 -3.96 -8.80 -2.36
CA SER A 63 -3.98 -7.75 -1.35
C SER A 63 -4.39 -8.29 0.04
N LYS A 64 -5.38 -9.19 0.09
CA LYS A 64 -5.81 -9.87 1.33
C LYS A 64 -4.69 -10.74 1.91
N TYR A 65 -3.98 -11.47 1.06
CA TYR A 65 -2.83 -12.25 1.50
C TYR A 65 -1.73 -11.35 2.09
N MET A 66 -1.39 -10.25 1.40
CA MET A 66 -0.36 -9.30 1.85
C MET A 66 -0.68 -8.69 3.21
N VAL A 67 -1.93 -8.26 3.40
CA VAL A 67 -2.41 -7.65 4.65
C VAL A 67 -2.26 -8.61 5.83
N ASN A 68 -2.49 -9.91 5.61
CA ASN A 68 -2.44 -10.94 6.66
C ASN A 68 -1.07 -11.62 6.77
N HIS A 69 -0.08 -11.21 5.97
CA HIS A 69 1.21 -11.89 5.94
C HIS A 69 2.00 -11.65 7.23
N PRO A 70 2.54 -12.68 7.90
CA PRO A 70 3.19 -12.55 9.21
C PRO A 70 4.44 -11.65 9.21
N GLY A 71 5.04 -11.42 8.03
CA GLY A 71 6.16 -10.49 7.85
C GLY A 71 5.76 -9.01 7.76
N VAL A 72 4.47 -8.67 7.69
CA VAL A 72 4.00 -7.29 7.61
C VAL A 72 3.77 -6.75 9.01
N GLY A 73 4.64 -5.83 9.45
CA GLY A 73 4.55 -5.25 10.80
C GLY A 73 3.56 -4.08 10.93
N HIS A 74 3.26 -3.37 9.84
CA HIS A 74 2.25 -2.31 9.82
C HIS A 74 1.75 -2.07 8.39
N ILE A 75 0.55 -1.49 8.28
CA ILE A 75 -0.10 -1.20 7.00
C ILE A 75 -0.36 0.31 6.92
N HIS A 76 0.19 0.95 5.88
CA HIS A 76 -0.21 2.29 5.46
C HIS A 76 -1.27 2.17 4.37
N LEU A 77 -2.48 2.63 4.65
CA LEU A 77 -3.63 2.56 3.75
C LEU A 77 -4.14 3.96 3.43
N THR A 78 -4.28 4.23 2.14
CA THR A 78 -5.02 5.37 1.62
C THR A 78 -6.14 4.80 0.74
N GLY A 79 -7.39 4.88 1.19
CA GLY A 79 -8.51 4.19 0.56
C GLY A 79 -9.84 4.44 1.27
N SER A 80 -10.85 3.62 0.94
CA SER A 80 -12.18 3.71 1.56
C SER A 80 -12.19 3.21 3.01
N ASP A 81 -13.18 3.68 3.76
CA ASP A 81 -13.58 3.13 5.06
C ASP A 81 -13.87 1.63 4.97
N GLU A 82 -14.55 1.19 3.91
CA GLU A 82 -14.85 -0.23 3.67
C GLU A 82 -13.58 -1.09 3.55
N THR A 83 -12.53 -0.58 2.88
CA THR A 83 -11.25 -1.31 2.79
C THR A 83 -10.57 -1.37 4.16
N TYR A 84 -10.60 -0.27 4.91
CA TYR A 84 -10.07 -0.23 6.26
C TYR A 84 -10.80 -1.22 7.18
N GLU A 85 -12.13 -1.27 7.10
CA GLU A 85 -12.96 -2.15 7.92
C GLU A 85 -12.74 -3.62 7.61
N ASP A 86 -12.62 -4.00 6.33
CA ASP A 86 -12.29 -5.37 5.93
C ASP A 86 -10.91 -5.78 6.47
N ILE A 87 -9.93 -4.88 6.45
CA ILE A 87 -8.57 -5.15 6.94
C ILE A 87 -8.52 -5.28 8.46
N VAL A 88 -9.19 -4.38 9.19
CA VAL A 88 -9.07 -4.29 10.66
C VAL A 88 -10.08 -5.20 11.37
N TYR A 89 -11.30 -5.29 10.86
CA TYR A 89 -12.41 -6.01 11.50
C TYR A 89 -12.85 -7.26 10.74
N GLY A 90 -12.39 -7.48 9.51
CA GLY A 90 -12.81 -8.60 8.67
C GLY A 90 -14.26 -8.50 8.17
N ARG A 91 -14.91 -7.34 8.37
CA ARG A 91 -16.29 -7.07 7.95
C ARG A 91 -16.56 -5.57 7.90
N LYS A 92 -17.58 -5.20 7.13
CA LYS A 92 -18.15 -3.85 7.16
C LYS A 92 -18.83 -3.58 8.50
N LEU A 93 -18.61 -2.39 9.05
CA LEU A 93 -19.25 -1.91 10.26
C LEU A 93 -20.58 -1.22 9.92
N SER A 94 -21.55 -1.34 10.81
CA SER A 94 -22.76 -0.51 10.79
C SER A 94 -22.47 0.93 11.22
N ASP A 95 -23.31 1.88 10.85
CA ASP A 95 -23.12 3.30 11.22
C ASP A 95 -23.07 3.52 12.74
N SER A 96 -23.78 2.69 13.52
CA SER A 96 -23.70 2.72 14.99
C SER A 96 -22.36 2.22 15.54
N GLU A 97 -21.65 1.35 14.82
CA GLU A 97 -20.34 0.83 15.24
C GLU A 97 -19.18 1.76 14.83
N LYS A 98 -19.42 2.70 13.90
CA LYS A 98 -18.42 3.68 13.45
C LYS A 98 -18.34 4.93 14.35
N ASN A 99 -19.36 5.17 15.18
CA ASN A 99 -19.48 6.32 16.09
C ASN A 99 -19.04 5.97 17.52
#